data_AF-B2B6B5-F1
#
_entry.id   AF-B2B6B5-F1
#
_cell.length_a   1.000
_cell.length_b   1.000
_cell.length_c   1.000
_cell.angle_alpha   90.00
_cell.angle_beta   90.00
_cell.angle_gamma   90.00
#
_symmetry.space_group_name_H-M   'P 1'
#
loop_
_entity.id
_entity.type
_entity.pdbx_description
1 polymer ?
#
loop_
_entity_poly.entity_id
_entity_poly.type
_entity_poly.pdbx_seq_one_letter_code
_entity_poly.pdbx_strand_id
1 'polypeptide(L)'
;MSVFLITIPVLIATTKEPAKLVNQWRRVYLSGHVKGPAIATTTGLVYVYAAWSKYAAGEPWRVFALAGATTVSIVPYTLTFMQGINNALFRADALTGKGVEPSWADAETLVLRWGRLNAIRALIPLAGGIIGLLGTCQVLSF
;
A
#
# COMPACT_ATOMS: atom_id res chain seq x y z
N MET A 1 -9.81 2.45 -2.17
CA MET A 1 -9.55 3.17 -3.43
C MET A 1 -8.04 3.39 -3.59
N SER A 2 -7.39 2.69 -4.53
CA SER A 2 -5.97 2.92 -4.81
C SER A 2 -5.83 4.15 -5.69
N VAL A 3 -5.67 5.33 -5.07
CA VAL A 3 -5.51 6.61 -5.77
C VAL A 3 -4.32 6.54 -6.76
N PHE A 4 -3.36 5.66 -6.49
CA PHE A 4 -2.11 5.50 -7.23
C PHE A 4 -2.26 4.99 -8.67
N LEU A 5 -3.26 4.14 -8.96
CA LEU A 5 -3.50 3.64 -10.32
C LEU A 5 -3.89 4.76 -11.29
N ILE A 6 -4.53 5.81 -10.76
CA ILE A 6 -4.95 6.97 -11.53
C ILE A 6 -3.91 8.09 -11.39
N THR A 7 -3.40 8.33 -10.19
CA THR A 7 -2.47 9.43 -9.91
C THR A 7 -1.16 9.27 -10.68
N ILE A 8 -0.53 8.09 -10.69
CA ILE A 8 0.81 7.95 -11.30
C ILE A 8 0.80 8.24 -12.81
N PRO A 9 -0.11 7.65 -13.62
CA PRO A 9 -0.21 8.01 -15.04
C PRO A 9 -0.47 9.50 -15.27
N VAL A 10 -1.32 10.12 -14.44
CA VAL A 10 -1.63 11.55 -14.56
C VAL A 10 -0.40 12.41 -14.24
N LEU A 11 0.36 12.08 -13.19
CA LEU A 11 1.58 12.82 -12.84
C LEU A 11 2.61 12.75 -13.97
N ILE A 12 2.80 11.58 -14.59
CA ILE A 12 3.72 11.41 -15.72
C ILE A 12 3.24 12.18 -16.94
N ALA A 13 1.95 12.09 -17.28
CA ALA A 13 1.39 12.76 -18.45
C ALA A 13 1.37 14.29 -18.36
N THR A 14 1.32 14.85 -17.15
CA THR A 14 1.16 16.31 -16.93
C THR A 14 2.42 17.01 -16.46
N THR A 15 3.48 16.28 -16.14
CA THR A 15 4.73 16.85 -15.64
C THR A 15 5.79 16.83 -16.74
N LYS A 16 6.58 17.90 -16.84
CA LYS A 16 7.66 18.04 -17.84
C LYS A 16 9.05 18.09 -17.20
N GLU A 17 9.11 18.35 -15.90
CA GLU A 17 10.35 18.50 -15.15
C GLU A 17 10.58 17.25 -14.27
N PRO A 18 11.74 16.58 -14.37
CA PRO A 18 12.02 15.37 -13.61
C PRO A 18 12.03 15.63 -12.10
N ALA A 19 12.58 16.77 -11.67
CA ALA A 19 12.57 17.18 -10.27
C ALA A 19 11.16 17.34 -9.71
N LYS A 20 10.24 17.90 -10.51
CA LYS A 20 8.84 18.05 -10.12
C LYS A 20 8.13 16.71 -10.00
N LEU A 21 8.41 15.77 -10.90
CA LEU A 21 7.81 14.43 -10.88
C LEU A 21 8.19 13.65 -9.60
N VAL A 22 9.48 13.68 -9.23
CA VAL A 22 9.97 13.04 -8.00
C VAL A 22 9.39 13.70 -6.75
N ASN A 23 9.32 15.04 -6.73
CA ASN A 23 8.69 15.78 -5.62
C ASN A 23 7.19 15.46 -5.47
N GLN A 24 6.45 15.37 -6.57
CA GLN A 24 5.04 14.98 -6.55
C GLN A 24 4.86 13.55 -6.04
N TRP A 25 5.70 12.61 -6.50
CA TRP A 25 5.74 11.26 -5.95
C TRP A 25 5.95 11.28 -4.43
N ARG A 26 6.90 12.07 -3.92
CA ARG A 26 7.18 12.16 -2.47
C ARG A 26 5.94 12.61 -1.69
N ARG A 27 5.20 13.61 -2.18
CA ARG A 27 3.95 14.05 -1.54
C ARG A 27 2.90 12.93 -1.50
N VAL A 28 2.78 12.18 -2.60
CA VAL A 28 1.89 11.01 -2.69
C VAL A 28 2.32 9.92 -1.71
N TYR A 29 3.62 9.62 -1.63
CA TYR A 29 4.18 8.66 -0.68
C TYR A 29 3.88 9.07 0.77
N LEU A 30 4.18 10.31 1.17
CA LEU A 30 4.01 10.78 2.54
C LEU A 30 2.54 10.74 2.98
N SER A 31 1.60 11.08 2.09
CA SER A 31 0.16 10.95 2.38
C SER A 31 -0.23 9.50 2.69
N GLY A 32 0.30 8.56 1.92
CA GLY A 32 0.06 7.12 2.12
C GLY A 32 0.79 6.55 3.33
N HIS A 33 2.00 7.01 3.62
CA HIS A 33 2.84 6.53 4.72
C HIS A 33 2.25 6.88 6.09
N VAL A 34 1.57 8.02 6.21
CA VAL A 34 0.91 8.42 7.46
C VAL A 34 -0.43 7.67 7.63
N LYS A 35 -1.26 7.65 6.58
CA LYS A 35 -2.63 7.10 6.67
C LYS A 35 -2.66 5.57 6.64
N GLY A 36 -1.75 4.94 5.89
CA GLY A 36 -1.72 3.50 5.64
C GLY A 36 -1.60 2.67 6.93
N PRO A 37 -0.58 2.91 7.78
CA PRO A 37 -0.41 2.19 9.03
C PRO A 37 -1.61 2.33 9.98
N ALA A 38 -2.18 3.54 10.10
CA ALA A 38 -3.36 3.75 10.93
C ALA A 38 -4.54 2.87 10.46
N ILE A 39 -4.85 2.90 9.17
CA ILE A 39 -5.94 2.08 8.59
C ILE A 39 -5.64 0.58 8.78
N ALA A 40 -4.44 0.13 8.43
CA ALA A 40 -4.08 -1.29 8.53
C ALA A 40 -4.14 -1.81 9.98
N THR A 41 -3.67 -1.03 10.95
CA THR A 41 -3.73 -1.38 12.37
C THR A 41 -5.17 -1.41 12.87
N THR A 42 -5.98 -0.40 12.58
CA THR A 42 -7.38 -0.37 13.01
C THR A 42 -8.17 -1.54 12.41
N THR A 43 -8.03 -1.80 11.11
CA THR A 43 -8.68 -2.95 10.46
C THR A 43 -8.17 -4.29 11.00
N GLY A 44 -6.87 -4.42 11.24
CA GLY A 44 -6.27 -5.60 11.85
C GLY A 44 -6.85 -5.90 13.23
N LEU A 45 -6.99 -4.88 14.09
CA LEU A 45 -7.60 -5.01 15.42
C LEU A 45 -9.05 -5.45 15.35
N VAL A 46 -9.82 -4.93 14.39
CA VAL A 46 -11.22 -5.37 14.17
C VAL A 46 -11.28 -6.85 13.82
N TYR A 47 -10.41 -7.34 12.94
CA TYR A 47 -10.38 -8.78 12.60
C TYR A 47 -9.91 -9.65 13.76
N VAL A 48 -8.94 -9.20 14.55
CA VAL A 48 -8.52 -9.89 15.78
C VAL A 48 -9.67 -9.99 16.77
N TYR A 49 -10.41 -8.90 16.99
CA TYR A 49 -11.57 -8.88 17.87
C TYR A 49 -12.68 -9.82 17.36
N ALA A 50 -12.98 -9.78 16.05
CA ALA A 50 -13.98 -10.67 15.45
C ALA A 50 -13.60 -12.15 15.59
N ALA A 51 -12.34 -12.50 15.32
CA ALA A 51 -11.83 -13.84 15.49
C ALA A 51 -11.94 -14.30 16.96
N TRP A 52 -11.55 -13.45 17.90
CA TRP A 52 -11.64 -13.77 19.33
C TRP A 52 -13.09 -13.94 19.81
N SER A 53 -13.99 -13.05 19.40
CA SER A 53 -15.42 -13.14 19.76
C SER A 53 -16.05 -14.42 19.23
N LYS A 54 -15.77 -14.80 17.98
CA LYS A 54 -16.28 -16.05 17.38
C LYS A 54 -15.68 -17.28 18.06
N TYR A 55 -14.39 -17.26 18.35
CA TYR A 55 -13.72 -18.33 19.09
C TYR A 55 -14.35 -18.53 20.48
N ALA A 56 -14.59 -17.45 21.22
CA ALA A 56 -15.21 -17.49 22.55
C ALA A 56 -16.65 -18.02 22.52
N ALA A 57 -17.37 -17.83 21.41
CA ALA A 57 -18.70 -18.36 21.18
C ALA A 57 -18.72 -19.81 20.63
N GLY A 58 -17.56 -20.44 20.38
CA GLY A 58 -17.47 -21.76 19.76
C GLY A 58 -17.82 -21.77 18.27
N GLU A 59 -17.81 -20.61 17.61
CA GLU A 59 -18.14 -20.43 16.21
C GLU A 59 -16.89 -20.46 15.30
N PRO A 60 -17.05 -20.67 13.97
CA PRO A 60 -15.95 -20.54 13.01
C PRO A 60 -15.31 -19.15 13.07
N TRP A 61 -14.01 -19.12 13.37
CA TRP A 61 -13.26 -17.89 13.64
C TRP A 61 -12.03 -17.73 12.74
N ARG A 62 -11.55 -18.81 12.12
CA ARG A 62 -10.29 -18.82 11.38
C ARG A 62 -10.39 -17.97 10.13
N VAL A 63 -11.58 -17.84 9.54
CA VAL A 63 -11.83 -16.90 8.43
C VAL A 63 -11.49 -15.44 8.79
N PHE A 64 -11.83 -14.99 10.01
CA PHE A 64 -11.49 -13.64 10.47
C PHE A 64 -10.01 -13.50 10.81
N ALA A 65 -9.40 -14.55 11.38
CA ALA A 65 -7.96 -14.59 11.59
C ALA A 65 -7.19 -14.51 10.25
N LEU A 66 -7.64 -15.22 9.21
CA LEU A 66 -7.09 -15.17 7.87
C LEU A 66 -7.26 -13.79 7.23
N ALA A 67 -8.43 -13.16 7.37
CA ALA A 67 -8.67 -11.79 6.90
C ALA A 67 -7.72 -10.78 7.56
N GLY A 68 -7.52 -10.91 8.88
CA GLY A 68 -6.56 -10.11 9.65
C GLY A 68 -5.12 -10.33 9.19
N ALA A 69 -4.67 -11.58 9.13
CA ALA A 69 -3.32 -11.94 8.69
C ALA A 69 -3.03 -11.44 7.27
N THR A 70 -3.99 -11.61 6.35
CA THR A 70 -3.89 -11.12 4.98
C THR A 70 -3.75 -9.59 4.97
N THR A 71 -4.58 -8.87 5.72
CA THR A 71 -4.51 -7.41 5.83
C THR A 71 -3.16 -6.92 6.35
N VAL A 72 -2.65 -7.53 7.42
CA VAL A 72 -1.39 -7.13 8.08
C VAL A 72 -0.16 -7.51 7.25
N SER A 73 -0.26 -8.52 6.36
CA SER A 73 0.83 -8.91 5.45
C SER A 73 1.27 -7.79 4.47
N ILE A 74 0.50 -6.70 4.38
CA ILE A 74 0.92 -5.48 3.69
C ILE A 74 2.26 -4.94 4.24
N VAL A 75 2.55 -5.15 5.52
CA VAL A 75 3.80 -4.68 6.17
C VAL A 75 5.01 -5.44 5.64
N PRO A 76 5.11 -6.79 5.75
CA PRO A 76 6.24 -7.52 5.19
C PRO A 76 6.36 -7.33 3.67
N TYR A 77 5.25 -7.23 2.92
CA TYR A 77 5.31 -6.88 1.50
C TYR A 77 6.04 -5.55 1.25
N THR A 78 5.71 -4.52 2.05
CA THR A 78 6.29 -3.18 1.88
C THR A 78 7.80 -3.20 2.19
N LEU A 79 8.20 -3.89 3.27
CA LEU A 79 9.60 -4.00 3.66
C LEU A 79 10.42 -4.81 2.64
N THR A 80 9.87 -5.90 2.12
CA THR A 80 10.60 -6.78 1.20
C THR A 80 10.67 -6.23 -0.22
N PHE A 81 9.55 -5.75 -0.78
CA PHE A 81 9.47 -5.43 -2.22
C PHE A 81 9.55 -3.93 -2.51
N MET A 82 9.09 -3.08 -1.59
CA MET A 82 9.02 -1.63 -1.84
C MET A 82 10.19 -0.85 -1.25
N GLN A 83 10.89 -1.37 -0.24
CA GLN A 83 11.95 -0.62 0.44
C GLN A 83 13.06 -0.16 -0.53
N GLY A 84 13.50 -1.03 -1.44
CA GLY A 84 14.53 -0.69 -2.42
C GLY A 84 14.12 0.46 -3.35
N ILE A 85 12.90 0.42 -3.90
CA ILE A 85 12.41 1.47 -4.81
C ILE A 85 12.11 2.77 -4.05
N ASN A 86 11.62 2.69 -2.81
CA ASN A 86 11.41 3.86 -1.95
C ASN A 86 12.74 4.58 -1.68
N ASN A 87 13.79 3.82 -1.33
CA ASN A 87 15.12 4.38 -1.06
C ASN A 87 15.70 5.05 -2.32
N ALA A 88 15.53 4.43 -3.49
CA ALA A 88 15.99 5.01 -4.76
C ALA A 88 15.29 6.33 -5.08
N LEU A 89 13.97 6.42 -4.89
CA LEU A 89 13.20 7.64 -5.11
C LEU A 89 13.49 8.73 -4.08
N PHE A 90 13.71 8.37 -2.81
CA PHE A 90 14.17 9.33 -1.80
C PHE A 90 15.58 9.86 -2.07
N ARG A 91 16.47 9.02 -2.59
CA ARG A 91 17.79 9.47 -3.05
C ARG A 91 17.67 10.43 -4.22
N ALA A 92 16.80 10.15 -5.20
CA ALA A 92 16.53 11.05 -6.30
C ALA A 92 15.98 12.41 -5.81
N ASP A 93 15.02 12.39 -4.87
CA ASP A 93 14.44 13.60 -4.25
C ASP A 93 15.52 14.45 -3.57
N ALA A 94 16.40 13.80 -2.79
CA ALA A 94 17.50 14.46 -2.09
C ALA A 94 18.55 15.08 -3.05
N LEU A 95 18.81 14.44 -4.19
CA LEU A 95 19.71 14.99 -5.22
C LEU A 95 19.10 16.20 -5.92
N THR A 96 17.80 16.15 -6.24
CA THR A 96 17.10 17.30 -6.82
C THR A 96 17.07 18.50 -5.88
N GLY A 97 16.95 18.28 -4.57
CA GLY A 97 17.07 19.35 -3.57
C GLY A 97 18.46 20.00 -3.51
N LYS A 98 19.48 19.37 -4.09
CA LYS A 98 20.86 19.88 -4.20
C LYS A 98 21.19 20.42 -5.60
N GLY A 99 20.19 20.56 -6.48
CA GLY A 99 20.38 21.02 -7.86
C GLY A 99 20.92 19.96 -8.82
N VAL A 100 20.96 18.68 -8.41
CA VAL A 100 21.34 17.57 -9.30
C VAL A 100 20.07 16.88 -9.77
N GLU A 101 19.68 17.14 -11.02
CA GLU A 101 18.45 16.58 -11.59
C GLU A 101 18.71 15.21 -12.25
N PRO A 102 17.84 14.19 -11.99
CA PRO A 102 17.86 12.96 -12.76
C PRO A 102 17.36 13.22 -14.17
N SER A 103 17.73 12.34 -15.11
CA SER A 103 17.09 12.35 -16.42
C SER A 103 15.59 12.08 -16.30
N TRP A 104 14.80 12.57 -17.26
CA TRP A 104 13.36 12.26 -17.31
C TRP A 104 13.12 10.74 -17.35
N ALA A 105 13.88 10.01 -18.17
CA ALA A 105 13.75 8.56 -18.30
C ALA A 105 13.98 7.83 -16.97
N ASP A 106 14.97 8.26 -16.18
CA ASP A 106 15.25 7.68 -14.86
C ASP A 106 14.11 7.97 -13.88
N ALA A 107 13.65 9.22 -13.81
CA ALA A 107 12.56 9.63 -12.92
C ALA A 107 11.26 8.89 -13.26
N GLU A 108 10.90 8.84 -14.54
CA GLU A 108 9.73 8.13 -15.05
C GLU A 108 9.80 6.64 -14.73
N THR A 109 10.93 5.99 -15.00
CA THR A 109 11.13 4.56 -14.73
C THR A 109 10.94 4.24 -13.24
N LEU A 110 11.53 5.04 -12.36
CA LEU A 110 11.42 4.86 -10.92
C LEU A 110 9.96 5.01 -10.45
N VAL A 111 9.28 6.06 -10.89
CA VAL A 111 7.89 6.36 -10.50
C VAL A 111 6.91 5.32 -11.05
N LEU A 112 7.08 4.86 -12.28
CA LEU A 112 6.28 3.78 -12.87
C LEU A 112 6.46 2.46 -12.11
N ARG A 113 7.72 2.09 -11.83
CA ARG A 113 8.02 0.86 -11.08
C ARG A 113 7.42 0.90 -9.67
N TRP A 114 7.55 2.04 -9.00
CA TRP A 114 6.92 2.25 -7.70
C TRP A 114 5.39 2.13 -7.78
N GLY A 115 4.78 2.75 -8.80
CA GLY A 115 3.34 2.69 -9.03
C GLY A 115 2.81 1.25 -9.18
N ARG A 116 3.52 0.41 -9.95
CA ARG A 116 3.17 -1.01 -10.13
C ARG A 116 3.24 -1.80 -8.82
N LEU A 117 4.34 -1.67 -8.07
CA LEU A 117 4.49 -2.34 -6.77
C LEU A 117 3.43 -1.88 -5.76
N ASN A 118 3.09 -0.59 -5.80
CA ASN A 118 2.09 -0.02 -4.92
C ASN A 118 0.66 -0.43 -5.30
N ALA A 119 0.39 -0.71 -6.58
CA ALA A 119 -0.88 -1.31 -7.03
C ALA A 119 -1.07 -2.71 -6.46
N ILE A 120 -0.04 -3.56 -6.52
CA ILE A 120 -0.06 -4.90 -5.89
C ILE A 120 -0.28 -4.77 -4.39
N ARG A 121 0.42 -3.84 -3.73
CA ARG A 121 0.25 -3.57 -2.29
C ARG A 121 -1.20 -3.29 -1.91
N ALA A 122 -1.95 -2.58 -2.77
CA ALA A 122 -3.35 -2.25 -2.52
C ALA A 122 -4.30 -3.45 -2.63
N LEU A 123 -3.92 -4.51 -3.36
CA LEU A 123 -4.70 -5.74 -3.49
C LEU A 123 -4.68 -6.57 -2.20
N ILE A 124 -3.62 -6.47 -1.40
CA ILE A 124 -3.47 -7.22 -0.15
C ILE A 124 -4.58 -6.90 0.87
N PRO A 125 -4.76 -5.63 1.32
CA PRO A 125 -5.84 -5.31 2.25
C PRO A 125 -7.23 -5.45 1.61
N LEU A 126 -7.34 -5.31 0.28
CA LEU A 126 -8.59 -5.58 -0.43
C LEU A 126 -8.97 -7.07 -0.31
N ALA A 127 -8.02 -7.98 -0.52
CA ALA A 127 -8.24 -9.41 -0.35
C ALA A 127 -8.62 -9.75 1.10
N GLY A 128 -7.94 -9.17 2.10
CA GLY A 128 -8.33 -9.29 3.51
C GLY A 128 -9.76 -8.81 3.77
N GLY A 129 -10.13 -7.66 3.19
CA GLY A 129 -11.50 -7.12 3.17
C GLY A 129 -12.54 -8.10 2.65
N ILE A 130 -12.28 -8.68 1.47
CA ILE A 130 -13.15 -9.66 0.82
C ILE A 130 -13.30 -10.92 1.69
N ILE A 131 -12.20 -11.47 2.21
CA ILE A 131 -12.23 -12.65 3.09
C ILE A 131 -13.09 -12.36 4.33
N GLY A 132 -12.89 -11.20 4.96
CA GLY A 132 -13.69 -10.80 6.13
C GLY A 132 -15.17 -10.61 5.80
N LEU A 133 -15.50 -10.06 4.63
CA LEU A 133 -16.88 -9.92 4.15
C LEU A 133 -17.53 -11.28 3.95
N LEU A 134 -16.84 -12.21 3.28
CA LEU A 134 -17.35 -13.56 3.04
C LEU A 134 -17.55 -14.34 4.35
N GLY A 135 -16.66 -14.15 5.33
CA GLY A 135 -16.83 -14.69 6.69
C GLY A 135 -18.04 -14.11 7.41
N THR A 136 -18.27 -12.80 7.27
CA THR A 136 -19.44 -12.11 7.85
C THR A 136 -20.74 -12.60 7.23
N CYS A 137 -20.77 -12.78 5.90
CA CYS A 137 -21.92 -13.30 5.17
C CYS A 137 -22.08 -14.83 5.27
N GLN A 138 -21.25 -15.52 6.06
CA GLN A 138 -21.26 -16.98 6.23
C GLN A 138 -21.07 -17.77 4.92
N VAL A 139 -20.53 -17.12 3.87
CA VAL A 139 -20.17 -17.78 2.61
C VAL A 139 -18.91 -18.63 2.80
N LEU A 140 -18.00 -18.19 3.68
CA LEU A 140 -16.84 -18.96 4.14
C LEU A 140 -16.95 -19.15 5.66
N SER A 141 -17.03 -20.39 6.12
CA SER A 141 -17.18 -20.72 7.53
C SER A 141 -16.18 -21.82 7.93
N PHE A 142 -15.02 -21.41 8.43
CA PHE A 142 -14.01 -22.28 9.05
C PHE A 142 -13.22 -21.53 10.13
#